data_AF-S4PU82-F1
#
_entry.id   AF-S4PU82-F1
#
_cell.length_a   1.000
_cell.length_b   1.000
_cell.length_c   1.000
_cell.angle_alpha   90.00
_cell.angle_beta   90.00
_cell.angle_gamma   90.00
#
_symmetry.space_group_name_H-M   'P 1'
#
loop_
_entity.id
_entity.type
_entity.pdbx_description
1 polymer ?
#
loop_
_entity_poly.entity_id
_entity_poly.type
_entity_poly.pdbx_seq_one_letter_code
_entity_poly.pdbx_strand_id
1 'polypeptide(L)'
;HDQIHPHTGWFKQSEEPKCRKDFEYSYNPKNSNYVEWRERVTRGTDVKVQTSLVYVAQPFLDCVQITEKRNLVYNFKSLLARDTDGRLVAGMYFPVGSDTESATFTIFTDDGTEKRRTKYNFSDFREPFMVQRSVLDELE
;
A
#
# COMPACT_ATOMS: atom_id res chain seq x y z
N HIS A 1 -15.75 20.50 -24.78
CA HIS A 1 -14.95 19.37 -24.26
C HIS A 1 -13.69 19.99 -23.66
N ASP A 2 -13.56 20.00 -22.34
CA ASP A 2 -12.63 20.88 -21.61
C ASP A 2 -11.36 20.18 -21.07
N GLN A 3 -11.04 18.98 -21.56
CA GLN A 3 -9.67 18.40 -21.67
C GLN A 3 -8.56 18.81 -20.66
N ILE A 4 -8.82 18.92 -19.35
CA ILE A 4 -7.74 19.16 -18.36
C ILE A 4 -7.63 17.96 -17.42
N HIS A 5 -6.98 16.92 -17.94
CA HIS A 5 -6.43 15.73 -17.27
C HIS A 5 -5.61 14.96 -18.34
N PRO A 6 -4.48 14.29 -18.03
CA PRO A 6 -3.92 14.01 -16.72
C PRO A 6 -2.86 15.01 -16.29
N HIS A 7 -2.73 15.17 -14.98
CA HIS A 7 -1.71 15.96 -14.31
C HIS A 7 -0.30 15.64 -14.85
N THR A 8 0.24 16.52 -15.68
CA THR A 8 1.66 16.49 -16.03
C THR A 8 2.44 17.06 -14.85
N GLY A 9 2.96 16.18 -14.00
CA GLY A 9 3.85 16.53 -12.89
C GLY A 9 3.41 15.99 -11.53
N TRP A 10 4.19 16.32 -10.51
CA TRP A 10 3.97 15.88 -9.14
C TRP A 10 2.71 16.54 -8.53
N PHE A 11 1.81 15.72 -7.99
CA PHE A 11 0.67 16.14 -7.20
C PHE A 11 0.79 15.63 -5.76
N LYS A 12 0.39 16.47 -4.80
CA LYS A 12 0.45 16.16 -3.38
C LYS A 12 -0.67 15.18 -3.01
N GLN A 13 -0.31 14.04 -2.42
CA GLN A 13 -1.29 13.06 -1.92
C GLN A 13 -1.58 13.23 -0.42
N SER A 14 -0.54 13.46 0.39
CA SER A 14 -0.70 13.70 1.81
C SER A 14 0.40 14.60 2.37
N GLU A 15 0.04 15.36 3.40
CA GLU A 15 0.96 16.23 4.14
C GLU A 15 0.62 16.12 5.62
N GLU A 16 1.44 15.36 6.33
CA GLU A 16 1.44 15.25 7.78
C GLU A 16 2.61 16.07 8.34
N PRO A 17 2.57 16.51 9.61
CA PRO A 17 3.61 17.36 10.21
C PRO A 17 5.05 16.83 10.08
N LYS A 18 5.23 15.51 9.90
CA LYS A 18 6.54 14.84 9.78
C LYS A 18 6.75 14.15 8.43
N CYS A 19 5.80 14.20 7.51
CA CYS A 19 5.84 13.40 6.29
C CYS A 19 4.99 14.03 5.17
N ARG A 20 5.62 14.35 4.04
CA ARG A 20 4.93 14.72 2.79
C ARG A 20 5.04 13.59 1.78
N LYS A 21 3.94 13.29 1.08
CA LYS A 21 3.92 12.35 -0.04
C LYS A 21 3.38 13.03 -1.29
N ASP A 22 4.19 13.03 -2.34
CA ASP A 22 3.86 13.52 -3.67
C ASP A 22 3.88 12.33 -4.65
N PHE A 23 2.96 12.32 -5.61
CA PHE A 23 2.83 11.29 -6.65
C PHE A 23 2.88 11.91 -8.04
N GLU A 24 3.30 11.14 -9.04
CA GLU A 24 3.27 11.52 -10.45
C GLU A 24 3.05 10.25 -11.26
N TYR A 25 2.32 10.31 -12.37
CA TYR A 25 2.21 9.16 -13.26
C TYR A 25 2.27 9.54 -14.73
N SER A 26 2.74 8.62 -15.56
CA SER A 26 2.79 8.74 -17.01
C SER A 26 2.70 7.36 -17.65
N TYR A 27 2.12 7.26 -18.85
CA TYR A 27 2.23 6.01 -19.62
C TYR A 27 3.69 5.68 -19.91
N ASN A 28 4.05 4.40 -19.84
CA ASN A 28 5.40 3.98 -20.16
C ASN A 28 5.68 4.26 -21.66
N PRO A 29 6.80 4.91 -21.99
CA PRO A 29 7.08 5.35 -23.36
C PRO A 29 7.34 4.19 -24.33
N LYS A 30 7.65 2.99 -23.81
CA LYS A 30 7.91 1.78 -24.61
C LYS A 30 6.68 0.87 -24.72
N ASN A 31 5.75 0.94 -23.77
CA ASN A 31 4.56 0.09 -23.74
C ASN A 31 3.40 0.77 -23.00
N SER A 32 2.42 1.29 -23.74
CA SER A 32 1.24 1.97 -23.19
C SER A 32 0.31 1.08 -22.36
N ASN A 33 0.53 -0.24 -22.35
CA ASN A 33 -0.17 -1.14 -21.45
C ASN A 33 0.29 -0.97 -19.98
N TYR A 34 1.33 -0.17 -19.75
CA TYR A 34 1.84 0.14 -18.42
C TYR A 34 1.82 1.65 -18.15
N VAL A 35 1.61 1.99 -16.89
CA VAL A 35 1.78 3.31 -16.32
C VAL A 35 3.00 3.27 -15.39
N GLU A 36 3.92 4.21 -15.57
CA GLU A 36 4.96 4.52 -14.60
C GLU A 36 4.35 5.38 -13.50
N TRP A 37 4.32 4.84 -12.29
CA TRP A 37 3.85 5.53 -11.09
C TRP A 37 5.05 5.91 -10.22
N ARG A 38 5.23 7.20 -9.97
CA ARG A 38 6.35 7.74 -9.21
C ARG A 38 5.85 8.28 -7.88
N GLU A 39 6.57 7.93 -6.82
CA GLU A 39 6.28 8.36 -5.45
C GLU A 39 7.49 9.09 -4.89
N ARG A 40 7.24 10.19 -4.20
CA ARG A 40 8.24 10.99 -3.50
C ARG A 40 7.77 11.19 -2.07
N VAL A 41 8.52 10.66 -1.12
CA VAL A 41 8.25 10.79 0.31
C VAL A 41 9.34 11.66 0.93
N THR A 42 8.94 12.78 1.52
CA THR A 42 9.83 13.71 2.23
C THR A 42 9.58 13.60 3.74
N ARG A 43 10.64 13.35 4.51
CA ARG A 43 10.63 13.31 5.99
C ARG A 43 11.78 14.18 6.51
N GLY A 44 11.48 15.40 6.96
CA GLY A 44 12.53 16.37 7.30
C GLY A 44 13.39 16.69 6.07
N THR A 45 14.69 16.39 6.14
CA THR A 45 15.63 16.54 5.03
C THR A 45 15.69 15.34 4.09
N ASP A 46 15.18 14.18 4.51
CA ASP A 46 15.29 12.95 3.74
C ASP A 46 14.20 12.88 2.66
N VAL A 47 14.62 12.64 1.42
CA VAL A 47 13.72 12.45 0.28
C VAL A 47 13.95 11.07 -0.32
N LYS A 48 12.93 10.22 -0.25
CA LYS A 48 12.92 8.91 -0.90
C LYS A 48 12.04 8.98 -2.15
N VAL A 49 12.59 8.56 -3.28
CA VAL A 49 11.85 8.44 -4.55
C VAL A 49 11.76 6.98 -4.95
N GLN A 50 10.58 6.56 -5.38
CA GLN A 50 10.33 5.21 -5.88
C GLN A 50 9.57 5.29 -7.20
N THR A 51 9.89 4.41 -8.15
CA THR A 51 9.12 4.23 -9.39
C THR A 51 8.57 2.82 -9.43
N SER A 52 7.30 2.71 -9.79
CA SER A 52 6.52 1.49 -9.82
C SER A 52 5.92 1.34 -11.22
N LEU A 53 6.01 0.15 -11.82
CA LEU A 53 5.44 -0.10 -13.15
C LEU A 53 4.11 -0.85 -13.04
N VAL A 54 3.03 -0.18 -13.44
CA VAL A 54 1.64 -0.58 -13.23
C VAL A 54 1.00 -1.04 -14.53
N TYR A 55 0.61 -2.31 -14.63
CA TYR A 55 -0.12 -2.81 -15.80
C TYR A 55 -1.59 -2.36 -15.79
N VAL A 56 -2.03 -1.75 -16.89
CA VAL A 56 -3.36 -1.12 -17.05
C VAL A 56 -4.18 -1.64 -18.24
N ALA A 57 -3.64 -2.54 -19.06
CA ALA A 57 -4.35 -3.05 -20.24
C ALA A 57 -5.42 -4.12 -19.95
N GLN A 58 -5.78 -4.35 -18.68
CA GLN A 58 -6.91 -5.19 -18.30
C GLN A 58 -7.92 -4.41 -17.44
N PRO A 59 -9.24 -4.60 -17.70
CA PRO A 59 -10.29 -3.97 -16.92
C PRO A 59 -10.25 -4.43 -15.46
N PHE A 60 -10.67 -3.55 -14.56
CA PHE A 60 -10.84 -3.86 -13.14
C PHE A 60 -12.01 -4.84 -12.98
N LEU A 61 -11.76 -6.03 -12.42
CA LEU A 61 -12.77 -7.08 -12.27
C LEU A 61 -13.34 -7.14 -10.85
N ASP A 62 -12.50 -7.19 -9.81
CA ASP A 62 -12.96 -7.18 -8.42
C ASP A 62 -11.91 -6.59 -7.45
N CYS A 63 -12.36 -6.31 -6.23
CA CYS A 63 -11.58 -5.68 -5.16
C CYS A 63 -10.57 -6.63 -4.48
N VAL A 64 -10.69 -7.95 -4.70
CA VAL A 64 -9.98 -8.99 -3.94
C VAL A 64 -8.77 -9.51 -4.71
N GLN A 65 -8.81 -9.49 -6.04
CA GLN A 65 -7.77 -10.04 -6.90
C GLN A 65 -6.54 -9.14 -7.09
N ILE A 66 -6.63 -7.82 -6.87
CA ILE A 66 -5.56 -6.91 -7.34
C ILE A 66 -5.36 -5.70 -6.42
N THR A 67 -4.68 -5.90 -5.30
CA THR A 67 -3.63 -4.93 -4.91
C THR A 67 -2.27 -5.32 -5.51
N GLU A 68 -2.14 -6.55 -6.03
CA GLU A 68 -0.84 -7.18 -6.29
C GLU A 68 -0.44 -7.28 -7.77
N LYS A 69 -1.36 -7.21 -8.75
CA LYS A 69 -1.02 -7.38 -10.18
C LYS A 69 -0.42 -6.14 -10.86
N ARG A 70 -0.06 -5.09 -10.11
CA ARG A 70 0.29 -3.77 -10.68
C ARG A 70 1.65 -3.24 -10.24
N ASN A 71 2.54 -4.07 -9.70
CA ASN A 71 3.91 -3.64 -9.49
C ASN A 71 4.87 -4.83 -9.61
N LEU A 72 5.50 -4.97 -10.78
CA LEU A 72 6.44 -6.06 -11.10
C LEU A 72 7.68 -6.06 -10.19
N VAL A 73 8.01 -4.95 -9.53
CA VAL A 73 9.25 -4.75 -8.76
C VAL A 73 8.94 -4.34 -7.31
N TYR A 74 7.86 -4.86 -6.73
CA TYR A 74 7.49 -4.49 -5.35
C TYR A 74 7.32 -5.71 -4.47
N ASN A 75 8.34 -5.92 -3.65
CA ASN A 75 8.42 -6.96 -2.63
C ASN A 75 7.59 -6.63 -1.39
N PHE A 76 6.43 -6.01 -1.57
CA PHE A 76 5.53 -5.62 -0.51
C PHE A 76 4.09 -5.71 -0.99
N LYS A 77 3.28 -6.50 -0.30
CA LYS A 77 1.91 -6.84 -0.65
C LYS A 77 0.94 -6.27 0.37
N SER A 78 -0.33 -6.20 -0.02
CA SER A 78 -1.40 -5.79 0.89
C SER A 78 -2.73 -6.46 0.58
N LEU A 79 -3.41 -6.83 1.66
CA LEU A 79 -4.79 -7.32 1.66
C LEU A 79 -5.65 -6.19 2.23
N LEU A 80 -6.68 -5.76 1.50
CA LEU A 80 -7.47 -4.58 1.83
C LEU A 80 -8.95 -4.92 1.81
N ALA A 81 -9.65 -4.58 2.89
CA ALA A 81 -11.10 -4.65 2.97
C ALA A 81 -11.69 -3.25 2.76
N ARG A 82 -12.79 -3.18 2.00
CA ARG A 82 -13.50 -1.93 1.70
C ARG A 82 -14.98 -2.06 1.99
N ASP A 83 -15.61 -0.94 2.36
CA ASP A 83 -17.06 -0.83 2.47
C ASP A 83 -17.72 -0.70 1.09
N THR A 84 -19.05 -0.57 1.07
CA THR A 84 -19.86 -0.41 -0.15
C THR A 84 -19.57 0.89 -0.90
N ASP A 85 -19.02 1.90 -0.22
CA ASP A 85 -18.61 3.18 -0.81
C ASP A 85 -17.16 3.13 -1.31
N GLY A 86 -16.48 2.00 -1.15
CA GLY A 86 -15.10 1.78 -1.55
C GLY A 86 -14.05 2.35 -0.59
N ARG A 87 -14.44 2.80 0.61
CA ARG A 87 -13.52 3.28 1.66
C ARG A 87 -12.84 2.11 2.33
N LEU A 88 -11.58 2.28 2.72
CA LEU A 88 -10.82 1.25 3.44
C LEU A 88 -11.33 1.13 4.87
N VAL A 89 -11.72 -0.08 5.27
CA VAL A 89 -12.20 -0.38 6.63
C VAL A 89 -11.23 -1.27 7.41
N ALA A 90 -10.42 -2.06 6.71
CA ALA A 90 -9.35 -2.85 7.33
C ALA A 90 -8.31 -3.26 6.29
N GLY A 91 -7.17 -3.74 6.76
CA GLY A 91 -6.22 -4.41 5.88
C GLY A 91 -4.92 -4.79 6.55
N MET A 92 -4.06 -5.41 5.76
CA MET A 92 -2.74 -5.88 6.15
C MET A 92 -1.71 -5.49 5.11
N TYR A 93 -0.54 -5.06 5.56
CA TYR A 93 0.62 -4.69 4.77
C TYR A 93 1.79 -5.59 5.14
N PHE A 94 2.46 -6.23 4.17
CA PHE A 94 3.56 -7.15 4.47
C PHE A 94 4.60 -7.27 3.34
N PRO A 95 5.89 -7.44 3.67
CA PRO A 95 6.93 -7.73 2.69
C PRO A 95 6.81 -9.15 2.13
N VAL A 96 7.29 -9.36 0.91
CA VAL A 96 7.38 -10.68 0.24
C VAL A 96 8.80 -10.94 -0.25
N GLY A 97 9.30 -12.14 0.02
CA GLY A 97 10.69 -12.52 -0.29
C GLY A 97 11.72 -12.01 0.71
N SER A 98 11.28 -11.41 1.83
CA SER A 98 12.12 -11.10 2.98
C SER A 98 12.27 -12.30 3.91
N ASP A 99 13.38 -12.36 4.65
CA ASP A 99 13.57 -13.33 5.73
C ASP A 99 12.46 -13.22 6.79
N THR A 100 11.74 -14.31 7.01
CA THR A 100 10.59 -14.39 7.93
C THR A 100 10.96 -14.14 9.39
N GLU A 101 12.23 -14.31 9.78
CA GLU A 101 12.67 -14.07 11.16
C GLU A 101 12.69 -12.59 11.53
N SER A 102 12.97 -11.70 10.57
CA SER A 102 13.06 -10.25 10.78
C SER A 102 11.96 -9.45 10.06
N ALA A 103 11.18 -10.11 9.21
CA ALA A 103 10.09 -9.48 8.49
C ALA A 103 8.96 -9.09 9.45
N THR A 104 8.39 -7.91 9.21
CA THR A 104 7.25 -7.39 9.96
C THR A 104 6.10 -7.10 9.03
N PHE A 105 4.89 -7.29 9.53
CA PHE A 105 3.66 -6.89 8.85
C PHE A 105 2.88 -5.90 9.70
N THR A 106 1.89 -5.25 9.10
CA THR A 106 1.06 -4.26 9.78
C THR A 106 -0.40 -4.52 9.47
N ILE A 107 -1.22 -4.71 10.49
CA ILE A 107 -2.67 -4.79 10.39
C ILE A 107 -3.24 -3.41 10.76
N PHE A 108 -4.31 -3.01 10.10
CA PHE A 108 -5.06 -1.83 10.46
C PHE A 108 -6.56 -2.06 10.34
N THR A 109 -7.32 -1.33 11.14
CA THR A 109 -8.77 -1.26 11.11
C THR A 109 -9.21 0.20 11.22
N ASP A 110 -10.31 0.52 10.57
CA ASP A 110 -10.95 1.83 10.55
C ASP A 110 -12.47 1.58 10.61
N ASP A 111 -13.04 1.74 11.79
CA ASP A 111 -14.49 1.57 12.01
C ASP A 111 -15.28 2.87 11.78
N GLY A 112 -14.61 3.91 11.26
CA GLY A 112 -15.17 5.25 11.04
C GLY A 112 -15.09 6.17 12.26
N THR A 113 -14.83 5.64 13.45
CA THR A 113 -14.66 6.42 14.69
C THR A 113 -13.20 6.40 15.16
N GLU A 114 -12.57 5.23 15.10
CA GLU A 114 -11.19 5.00 15.50
C GLU A 114 -10.40 4.28 14.40
N LYS A 115 -9.17 4.75 14.20
CA LYS A 115 -8.19 4.12 13.31
C LYS A 115 -7.12 3.43 14.15
N ARG A 116 -7.11 2.10 14.11
CA ARG A 116 -6.08 1.30 14.78
C ARG A 116 -5.08 0.78 13.77
N ARG A 117 -3.79 0.78 14.15
CA ARG A 117 -2.70 0.25 13.32
C ARG A 117 -1.65 -0.41 14.20
N THR A 118 -1.49 -1.72 14.04
CA THR A 118 -0.56 -2.52 14.83
C THR A 118 0.45 -3.21 13.94
N LYS A 119 1.71 -3.22 14.37
CA LYS A 119 2.82 -3.84 13.64
C LYS A 119 3.31 -5.07 14.41
N TYR A 120 3.45 -6.19 13.72
CA TYR A 120 3.90 -7.45 14.30
C TYR A 120 5.07 -8.06 13.53
N ASN A 121 5.84 -8.95 14.15
CA ASN A 121 6.84 -9.76 13.44
C ASN A 121 6.21 -11.05 12.92
N PHE A 122 6.67 -11.56 11.78
CA PHE A 122 6.21 -12.85 11.27
C PHE A 122 6.63 -14.02 12.18
N SER A 123 7.79 -13.91 12.83
CA SER A 123 8.30 -14.92 13.77
C SER A 123 7.37 -15.15 14.97
N ASP A 124 6.64 -14.13 15.40
CA ASP A 124 5.66 -14.22 16.50
C ASP A 124 4.51 -15.20 16.20
N PHE A 125 4.26 -15.50 14.92
CA PHE A 125 3.18 -16.37 14.44
C PHE A 125 3.69 -17.67 13.81
N ARG A 126 4.98 -17.98 13.96
CA ARG A 126 5.57 -19.19 13.38
C ARG A 126 4.99 -20.47 13.97
N GLU A 127 4.69 -20.44 15.27
CA GLU A 127 4.11 -21.55 16.01
C GLU A 127 2.91 -21.06 16.84
N PRO A 128 1.79 -21.81 16.92
CA PRO A 128 0.59 -21.37 17.62
C PRO A 128 0.81 -20.98 19.09
N PHE A 129 1.78 -21.61 19.77
CA PHE A 129 2.10 -21.32 21.18
C PHE A 129 3.01 -20.10 21.38
N MET A 130 3.60 -19.56 20.29
CA MET A 130 4.43 -18.35 20.34
C MET A 130 3.59 -17.06 20.26
N VAL A 131 2.36 -17.17 19.76
CA VAL A 131 1.43 -16.04 19.68
C VAL A 131 1.04 -15.63 21.11
N GLN A 132 1.43 -14.41 21.50
CA GLN A 132 1.09 -13.87 22.81
C GLN A 132 -0.43 -13.70 22.91
N ARG A 133 -1.01 -14.05 24.07
CA ARG A 133 -2.47 -13.89 24.30
C ARG A 133 -2.96 -12.47 24.07
N SER A 134 -2.16 -11.47 24.43
CA SER A 134 -2.47 -10.06 24.15
C SER A 134 -2.73 -9.77 22.67
N VAL A 135 -2.06 -10.49 21.76
CA VAL A 135 -2.28 -10.36 20.31
C VAL A 135 -3.60 -11.03 19.89
N LEU A 136 -3.99 -12.12 20.55
CA LEU A 136 -5.30 -12.77 20.31
C LEU A 136 -6.44 -11.89 20.83
N ASP A 137 -6.29 -11.33 22.03
CA ASP A 137 -7.25 -10.42 22.65
C ASP A 137 -7.43 -9.12 21.82
N GLU A 138 -6.41 -8.74 21.03
CA GLU A 138 -6.50 -7.61 20.10
C GLU A 138 -7.24 -7.93 18.80
N LEU A 139 -7.37 -9.21 18.43
CA LEU A 139 -7.93 -9.66 17.15
C LEU A 139 -9.39 -10.15 17.24
N GLU A 140 -9.89 -10.44 18.45
CA GLU A 140 -11.31 -10.68 18.77
C GLU A 140 -12.11 -9.37 18.89
#